data_AF-A0A8E2B3Q9-F1
#
_entry.id   AF-A0A8E2B3Q9-F1
#
_cell.length_a   1.000
_cell.length_b   1.000
_cell.length_c   1.000
_cell.angle_alpha   90.00
_cell.angle_beta   90.00
_cell.angle_gamma   90.00
#
_symmetry.space_group_name_H-M   'P 1'
#
loop_
_entity.id
_entity.type
_entity.pdbx_description
1 polymer ?
#
loop_
_entity_poly.entity_id
_entity_poly.type
_entity_poly.pdbx_seq_one_letter_code
_entity_poly.pdbx_strand_id
1 'polypeptide(L)'
;MSLKQAELSKWPGYVAAAWGLLFAVPSFVWATGNTFGAQSTVSPPLVKLAQDRVPWFVAVLVITGLLKVFGAVIGVSLTRPLGRWLSRAMVLCGGGAAILLTWHGGLFVVQGVLVKTGAFAVEPTALVNWYLYLWGPWFIAGGLAFAGAAALYLRRSDDRRTLTRYGAVGALGALALSIAALATGLG
;
A
#
# COMPACT_ATOMS: atom_id res chain seq x y z
N MET A 1 -29.43 -9.41 10.74
CA MET A 1 -28.03 -9.76 10.41
C MET A 1 -27.42 -10.43 11.63
N SER A 2 -26.95 -11.68 11.52
CA SER A 2 -26.32 -12.39 12.65
C SER A 2 -25.05 -11.66 13.11
N LEU A 3 -24.71 -11.69 14.40
CA LEU A 3 -23.43 -11.16 14.92
C LEU A 3 -22.22 -11.66 14.10
N LYS A 4 -22.28 -12.92 13.64
CA LYS A 4 -21.26 -13.53 12.79
C LYS A 4 -21.18 -12.89 11.40
N GLN A 5 -22.30 -12.49 10.80
CA GLN A 5 -22.33 -11.73 9.54
C GLN A 5 -21.83 -10.30 9.71
N ALA A 6 -22.06 -9.67 10.88
CA ALA A 6 -21.55 -8.34 11.21
C ALA A 6 -20.03 -8.33 11.39
N GLU A 7 -19.49 -9.33 12.06
CA GLU A 7 -18.04 -9.58 12.17
C GLU A 7 -17.41 -9.86 10.80
N LEU A 8 -18.01 -10.75 9.99
CA LEU A 8 -17.58 -11.04 8.61
C LEU A 8 -17.69 -9.81 7.68
N SER A 9 -18.43 -8.76 8.03
CA SER A 9 -18.47 -7.53 7.22
C SER A 9 -17.29 -6.58 7.49
N LYS A 10 -16.48 -6.83 8.52
CA LYS A 10 -15.39 -5.94 8.95
C LYS A 10 -14.00 -6.48 8.61
N TRP A 11 -13.88 -7.76 8.24
CA TRP A 11 -12.58 -8.40 8.01
C TRP A 11 -11.67 -7.65 7.05
N PRO A 12 -12.11 -6.99 5.95
CA PRO A 12 -11.18 -6.31 5.05
C PRO A 12 -10.50 -5.12 5.72
N GLY A 13 -11.18 -4.44 6.64
CA GLY A 13 -10.60 -3.33 7.41
C GLY A 13 -9.51 -3.82 8.35
N TYR A 14 -9.71 -4.97 9.01
CA TYR A 14 -8.68 -5.58 9.84
C TYR A 14 -7.53 -6.16 9.02
N VAL A 15 -7.80 -6.73 7.84
CA VAL A 15 -6.74 -7.19 6.92
C VAL A 15 -5.91 -6.01 6.42
N ALA A 16 -6.55 -4.90 6.01
CA ALA A 16 -5.84 -3.68 5.64
C ALA A 16 -5.00 -3.14 6.81
N ALA A 17 -5.52 -3.25 8.04
CA ALA A 17 -4.80 -2.84 9.23
C ALA A 17 -3.57 -3.70 9.54
N ALA A 18 -3.75 -5.02 9.53
CA ALA A 18 -2.66 -5.98 9.69
C ALA A 18 -1.61 -5.79 8.60
N TRP A 19 -2.04 -5.58 7.35
CA TRP A 19 -1.15 -5.31 6.22
C TRP A 19 -0.31 -4.05 6.47
N GLY A 20 -0.93 -2.94 6.87
CA GLY A 20 -0.22 -1.70 7.19
C GLY A 20 0.82 -1.88 8.29
N LEU A 21 0.48 -2.54 9.40
CA LEU A 21 1.42 -2.79 10.49
C LEU A 21 2.55 -3.73 10.08
N LEU A 22 2.23 -4.81 9.37
CA LEU A 22 3.21 -5.80 8.92
C LEU A 22 4.30 -5.17 8.04
N PHE A 23 3.94 -4.23 7.17
CA PHE A 23 4.94 -3.50 6.38
C PHE A 23 5.60 -2.32 7.09
N ALA A 24 5.00 -1.79 8.15
CA ALA A 24 5.61 -0.72 8.92
C ALA A 24 6.85 -1.23 9.66
N VAL A 25 6.81 -2.48 10.16
CA VAL A 25 7.90 -3.08 10.92
C VAL A 25 9.22 -3.11 10.13
N PRO A 26 9.30 -3.67 8.90
CA PRO A 26 10.53 -3.61 8.11
C PRO A 26 11.04 -2.18 7.89
N SER A 27 10.15 -1.22 7.60
CA SER A 27 10.53 0.18 7.42
C SER A 27 11.27 0.76 8.65
N PHE A 28 10.76 0.52 9.86
CA PHE A 28 11.43 0.99 11.08
C PHE A 28 12.69 0.18 11.42
N VAL A 29 12.68 -1.13 11.20
CA VAL A 29 13.87 -1.98 11.40
C VAL A 29 15.01 -1.51 10.48
N TRP A 30 14.72 -1.28 9.20
CA TRP A 30 15.72 -0.81 8.23
C TRP A 30 16.22 0.61 8.53
N ALA A 31 15.38 1.47 9.13
CA ALA A 31 15.80 2.81 9.54
C ALA A 31 16.88 2.78 10.64
N THR A 32 16.99 1.69 11.41
CA THR A 32 18.07 1.49 12.40
C THR A 32 19.39 1.00 11.79
N GLY A 33 19.42 0.72 10.48
CA GLY A 33 20.55 0.12 9.77
C GLY A 33 20.54 -1.42 9.74
N ASN A 34 19.59 -2.05 10.45
CA ASN A 34 19.39 -3.49 10.37
C ASN A 34 18.74 -3.86 9.04
N THR A 35 19.36 -4.70 8.21
CA THR A 35 18.87 -5.06 6.86
C THR A 35 18.23 -6.45 6.79
N PHE A 36 17.69 -6.93 7.91
CA PHE A 36 16.99 -8.21 7.98
C PHE A 36 15.89 -8.33 6.91
N GLY A 37 15.92 -9.43 6.16
CA GLY A 37 15.00 -9.70 5.04
C GLY A 37 15.22 -8.84 3.79
N ALA A 38 15.96 -7.73 3.87
CA ALA A 38 16.17 -6.81 2.74
C ALA A 38 17.29 -7.29 1.80
N GLN A 39 18.33 -7.96 2.33
CA GLN A 39 19.52 -8.34 1.57
C GLN A 39 19.25 -9.23 0.34
N SER A 40 18.22 -10.07 0.41
CA SER A 40 17.84 -10.96 -0.70
C SER A 40 16.65 -10.46 -1.52
N THR A 41 15.82 -9.57 -0.97
CA THR A 41 14.52 -9.20 -1.54
C THR A 41 14.44 -7.76 -2.03
N VAL A 42 15.42 -6.92 -1.68
CA VAL A 42 15.49 -5.49 -2.01
C VAL A 42 16.78 -5.20 -2.76
N SER A 43 16.75 -4.22 -3.65
CA SER A 43 17.92 -3.88 -4.47
C SER A 43 19.15 -3.52 -3.62
N PRO A 44 20.36 -4.02 -3.97
CA PRO A 44 21.58 -3.78 -3.20
C PRO A 44 21.89 -2.29 -2.90
N PRO A 45 21.64 -1.32 -3.80
CA PRO A 45 21.87 0.08 -3.49
C PRO A 45 21.03 0.59 -2.31
N LEU A 46 19.76 0.20 -2.23
CA LEU A 46 18.87 0.58 -1.11
C LEU A 46 19.30 -0.08 0.20
N VAL A 47 19.75 -1.34 0.15
CA VAL A 47 20.29 -2.06 1.31
C VAL A 47 21.52 -1.30 1.86
N LYS A 48 22.40 -0.84 0.99
CA LYS A 48 23.58 -0.07 1.37
C LYS A 48 23.21 1.27 2.01
N LEU A 49 22.27 2.02 1.40
CA LEU A 49 21.78 3.27 1.98
C LEU A 49 21.19 3.08 3.39
N ALA A 50 20.53 1.95 3.66
CA ALA A 50 20.04 1.59 4.98
C ALA A 50 21.20 1.33 5.95
N GLN A 51 22.17 0.48 5.57
CA GLN A 51 23.33 0.11 6.39
C GLN A 51 24.18 1.32 6.77
N ASP A 52 24.42 2.19 5.79
CA ASP A 52 25.18 3.43 5.95
C ASP A 52 24.40 4.49 6.73
N ARG A 53 23.11 4.23 7.04
CA ARG A 53 22.19 5.13 7.76
C ARG A 53 22.18 6.54 7.18
N VAL A 54 22.15 6.63 5.85
CA VAL A 54 22.15 7.91 5.14
C VAL A 54 20.94 8.75 5.59
N PRO A 55 21.11 9.98 6.10
CA PRO A 55 20.06 10.69 6.83
C PRO A 55 18.74 10.87 6.05
N TRP A 56 18.82 11.25 4.77
CA TRP A 56 17.63 11.42 3.93
C TRP A 56 16.91 10.08 3.70
N PHE A 57 17.65 8.99 3.58
CA PHE A 57 17.07 7.66 3.35
C PHE A 57 16.43 7.10 4.62
N VAL A 58 17.05 7.32 5.78
CA VAL A 58 16.45 7.04 7.09
C VAL A 58 15.16 7.84 7.26
N ALA A 59 15.14 9.12 6.90
CA ALA A 59 13.92 9.92 6.92
C ALA A 59 12.83 9.33 6.02
N VAL A 60 13.16 8.90 4.80
CA VAL A 60 12.23 8.20 3.90
C VAL A 60 11.68 6.92 4.54
N LEU A 61 12.53 6.10 5.15
CA LEU A 61 12.10 4.86 5.83
C LEU A 61 11.17 5.14 7.01
N VAL A 62 11.47 6.15 7.83
CA VAL A 62 10.61 6.55 8.96
C VAL A 62 9.28 7.11 8.47
N ILE A 63 9.29 8.04 7.52
CA ILE A 63 8.08 8.65 6.97
C ILE A 63 7.20 7.57 6.31
N THR A 64 7.79 6.67 5.53
CA THR A 64 7.05 5.57 4.91
C THR A 64 6.58 4.54 5.91
N GLY A 65 7.29 4.32 7.03
CA GLY A 65 6.82 3.51 8.15
C GLY A 65 5.59 4.13 8.82
N LEU A 66 5.62 5.43 9.12
CA LEU A 66 4.50 6.18 9.68
C LEU A 66 3.29 6.18 8.74
N LEU A 67 3.50 6.30 7.43
CA LEU A 67 2.42 6.23 6.45
C LEU A 67 1.74 4.86 6.44
N LYS A 68 2.48 3.77 6.66
CA LYS A 68 1.93 2.42 6.76
C LYS A 68 1.15 2.22 8.06
N VAL A 69 1.62 2.79 9.18
CA VAL A 69 0.85 2.85 10.43
C VAL A 69 -0.44 3.64 10.24
N PHE A 70 -0.39 4.76 9.51
CA PHE A 70 -1.58 5.52 9.14
C PHE A 70 -2.53 4.70 8.26
N GLY A 71 -1.99 3.91 7.32
CA GLY A 71 -2.73 2.87 6.60
C GLY A 71 -3.49 1.94 7.55
N ALA A 72 -2.87 1.52 8.64
CA ALA A 72 -3.55 0.69 9.62
C ALA A 72 -4.68 1.41 10.36
N VAL A 73 -4.47 2.68 10.70
CA VAL A 73 -5.53 3.54 11.28
C VAL A 73 -6.72 3.67 10.32
N ILE A 74 -6.48 3.83 9.01
CA ILE A 74 -7.54 3.87 8.00
C ILE A 74 -8.30 2.54 8.01
N GLY A 75 -7.59 1.41 7.94
CA GLY A 75 -8.19 0.07 7.92
C GLY A 75 -9.13 -0.17 9.11
N VAL A 76 -8.65 0.12 10.33
CA VAL A 76 -9.47 0.00 11.55
C VAL A 76 -10.63 1.00 11.56
N SER A 77 -10.40 2.25 11.13
CA SER A 77 -11.43 3.28 11.16
C SER A 77 -12.62 2.95 10.25
N LEU A 78 -12.37 2.31 9.10
CA LEU A 78 -13.42 1.84 8.17
C LEU A 78 -14.22 0.62 8.69
N THR A 79 -13.92 0.08 9.87
CA THR A 79 -14.71 -1.01 10.48
C THR A 79 -15.89 -0.52 11.33
N ARG A 80 -15.86 0.74 11.75
CA ARG A 80 -16.80 1.35 12.71
C ARG A 80 -17.46 2.62 12.14
N PRO A 81 -18.66 3.00 12.60
CA PRO A 81 -19.26 4.28 12.21
C PRO A 81 -18.34 5.45 12.64
N LEU A 82 -18.25 6.48 11.80
CA LEU A 82 -17.42 7.66 12.02
C LEU A 82 -18.30 8.91 11.83
N GLY A 83 -17.88 10.04 12.39
CA GLY A 83 -18.52 11.33 12.08
C GLY A 83 -18.31 11.73 10.61
N ARG A 84 -19.21 12.55 10.06
CA ARG A 84 -19.27 12.89 8.62
C ARG A 84 -17.92 13.33 8.02
N TRP A 85 -17.16 14.18 8.70
CA TRP A 85 -15.86 14.65 8.21
C TRP A 85 -14.82 13.52 8.19
N LEU A 86 -14.75 12.74 9.28
CA LEU A 86 -13.79 11.65 9.40
C LEU A 86 -14.10 10.51 8.42
N SER A 87 -15.38 10.21 8.16
CA SER A 87 -15.81 9.29 7.11
C SER A 87 -15.27 9.70 5.74
N ARG A 88 -15.39 10.98 5.38
CA ARG A 88 -14.92 11.51 4.09
C ARG A 88 -13.41 11.40 3.97
N ALA A 89 -12.67 11.80 5.02
CA ALA A 89 -11.22 11.70 5.05
C ALA A 89 -10.74 10.24 4.94
N MET A 90 -11.31 9.33 5.72
CA MET A 90 -10.91 7.91 5.72
C MET A 90 -11.26 7.20 4.41
N VAL A 91 -12.39 7.52 3.79
CA VAL A 91 -12.76 6.95 2.48
C VAL A 91 -11.89 7.52 1.36
N LEU A 92 -11.54 8.81 1.40
CA LEU A 92 -10.58 9.41 0.47
C LEU A 92 -9.21 8.74 0.61
N CYS A 93 -8.67 8.66 1.82
CA CYS A 93 -7.37 8.02 2.06
C CYS A 93 -7.40 6.52 1.73
N GLY A 94 -8.49 5.81 2.05
CA GLY A 94 -8.67 4.40 1.72
C GLY A 94 -8.73 4.13 0.21
N GLY A 95 -9.45 4.98 -0.54
CA GLY A 95 -9.46 4.92 -2.01
C GLY A 95 -8.08 5.21 -2.62
N GLY A 96 -7.37 6.21 -2.09
CA GLY A 96 -6.01 6.51 -2.50
C GLY A 96 -5.04 5.36 -2.22
N ALA A 97 -5.05 4.81 -0.99
CA ALA A 97 -4.22 3.67 -0.60
C ALA A 97 -4.50 2.43 -1.47
N ALA A 98 -5.78 2.15 -1.77
CA ALA A 98 -6.16 1.06 -2.64
C ALA A 98 -5.50 1.16 -4.02
N ILE A 99 -5.54 2.34 -4.64
CA ILE A 99 -4.93 2.58 -5.94
C ILE A 99 -3.42 2.59 -5.87
N LEU A 100 -2.80 3.32 -4.93
CA LEU A 100 -1.35 3.37 -4.80
C LEU A 100 -0.75 1.97 -4.71
N LEU A 101 -1.32 1.13 -3.86
CA LEU A 101 -0.83 -0.23 -3.64
C LEU A 101 -1.09 -1.14 -4.85
N THR A 102 -2.29 -1.10 -5.42
CA THR A 102 -2.62 -1.96 -6.57
C THR A 102 -1.85 -1.56 -7.82
N TRP A 103 -1.71 -0.25 -8.07
CA TRP A 103 -0.94 0.29 -9.18
C TRP A 103 0.54 -0.07 -9.05
N HIS A 104 1.14 0.21 -7.89
CA HIS A 104 2.55 -0.08 -7.65
C HIS A 104 2.85 -1.58 -7.70
N GLY A 105 1.99 -2.41 -7.11
CA GLY A 105 2.12 -3.86 -7.21
C GLY A 105 1.94 -4.38 -8.65
N GLY A 106 1.01 -3.79 -9.40
CA GLY A 106 0.81 -4.06 -10.83
C GLY A 106 2.04 -3.72 -11.67
N LEU A 107 2.70 -2.59 -11.40
CA LEU A 107 3.95 -2.22 -12.07
C LEU A 107 5.04 -3.28 -11.84
N PHE A 108 5.21 -3.78 -10.61
CA PHE A 108 6.17 -4.86 -10.34
C PHE A 108 5.86 -6.13 -11.12
N VAL A 109 4.59 -6.51 -11.23
CA VAL A 109 4.18 -7.69 -12.00
C VAL A 109 4.44 -7.47 -13.49
N VAL A 110 4.03 -6.33 -14.05
CA VAL A 110 4.23 -6.02 -15.48
C VAL A 110 5.72 -5.97 -15.82
N GLN A 111 6.53 -5.24 -15.05
CA GLN A 111 7.98 -5.19 -15.25
C GLN A 111 8.61 -6.58 -15.13
N GLY A 112 8.22 -7.35 -14.12
CA GLY A 112 8.72 -8.71 -13.93
C GLY A 112 8.40 -9.64 -15.09
N VAL A 113 7.18 -9.59 -15.61
CA VAL A 113 6.78 -10.37 -16.80
C VAL A 113 7.59 -9.93 -18.02
N LEU A 114 7.72 -8.63 -18.27
CA LEU A 114 8.46 -8.11 -19.42
C LEU A 114 9.94 -8.53 -19.40
N VAL A 115 10.57 -8.57 -18.23
CA VAL A 115 11.95 -9.07 -18.10
C VAL A 115 12.00 -10.58 -18.33
N LYS A 116 11.03 -11.34 -17.80
CA LYS A 116 10.96 -12.81 -17.97
C LYS A 116 10.69 -13.25 -19.40
N THR A 117 9.97 -12.45 -20.19
CA THR A 117 9.72 -12.71 -21.61
C THR A 117 10.87 -12.23 -22.51
N GLY A 118 11.92 -11.64 -21.95
CA GLY A 118 13.08 -11.14 -22.71
C GLY A 118 12.82 -9.81 -23.43
N ALA A 119 11.72 -9.11 -23.13
CA ALA A 119 11.43 -7.81 -23.71
C ALA A 119 12.37 -6.71 -23.18
N PHE A 120 12.88 -6.87 -21.95
CA PHE A 120 13.90 -6.01 -21.35
C PHE A 120 14.92 -6.83 -20.57
N ALA A 121 16.18 -6.38 -20.55
CA ALA A 121 17.22 -6.94 -19.70
C ALA A 121 17.44 -6.04 -18.49
N VAL A 122 17.29 -6.60 -17.28
CA VAL A 122 17.54 -5.91 -16.01
C VAL A 122 18.35 -6.84 -15.12
N GLU A 123 19.50 -6.35 -14.64
CA GLU A 123 20.33 -7.05 -13.65
C GLU A 123 20.23 -6.35 -12.28
N PRO A 124 20.16 -7.10 -11.15
CA PRO A 124 20.25 -8.56 -11.06
C PRO A 124 18.91 -9.27 -11.33
N THR A 125 18.91 -10.26 -12.24
CA THR A 125 17.71 -11.05 -12.59
C THR A 125 17.10 -11.82 -11.41
N ALA A 126 17.90 -12.18 -10.40
CA ALA A 126 17.42 -12.83 -9.18
C ALA A 126 16.42 -11.96 -8.39
N LEU A 127 16.57 -10.64 -8.46
CA LEU A 127 15.72 -9.69 -7.76
C LEU A 127 14.33 -9.63 -8.39
N VAL A 128 14.26 -9.77 -9.73
CA VAL A 128 13.01 -9.74 -10.51
C VAL A 128 11.99 -10.76 -10.00
N ASN A 129 12.44 -11.95 -9.58
CA ASN A 129 11.56 -12.96 -9.01
C ASN A 129 10.87 -12.49 -7.73
N TRP A 130 11.58 -11.78 -6.86
CA TRP A 130 10.99 -11.26 -5.62
C TRP A 130 9.96 -10.17 -5.92
N TYR A 131 10.27 -9.25 -6.84
CA TYR A 131 9.33 -8.21 -7.21
C TYR A 131 8.08 -8.76 -7.91
N LEU A 132 8.26 -9.72 -8.82
CA LEU A 132 7.19 -10.35 -9.58
C LEU A 132 6.28 -11.25 -8.74
N TYR A 133 6.86 -12.15 -7.94
CA TYR A 133 6.09 -13.22 -7.29
C TYR A 133 5.75 -12.94 -5.83
N LEU A 134 6.52 -12.09 -5.14
CA LEU A 134 6.27 -11.75 -3.74
C LEU A 134 5.72 -10.34 -3.59
N TRP A 135 6.51 -9.32 -3.94
CA TRP A 135 6.15 -7.93 -3.64
C TRP A 135 4.92 -7.48 -4.42
N GLY A 136 4.92 -7.62 -5.74
CA GLY A 136 3.80 -7.19 -6.59
C GLY A 136 2.45 -7.74 -6.14
N PRO A 137 2.29 -9.08 -6.04
CA PRO A 137 1.08 -9.71 -5.56
C PRO A 137 0.68 -9.26 -4.15
N TRP A 138 1.65 -9.05 -3.26
CA TRP A 138 1.36 -8.66 -1.90
C TRP A 138 0.95 -7.19 -1.75
N PHE A 139 1.50 -6.29 -2.58
CA PHE A 139 1.03 -4.91 -2.74
C PHE A 139 -0.40 -4.89 -3.29
N ILE A 140 -0.69 -5.68 -4.32
CA ILE A 140 -2.05 -5.82 -4.87
C ILE A 140 -3.01 -6.33 -3.79
N ALA A 141 -2.65 -7.36 -3.03
CA ALA A 141 -3.48 -7.89 -1.95
C ALA A 141 -3.82 -6.81 -0.89
N GLY A 142 -2.83 -5.99 -0.51
CA GLY A 142 -3.05 -4.84 0.36
C GLY A 142 -4.03 -3.83 -0.24
N GLY A 143 -3.83 -3.46 -1.51
CA GLY A 143 -4.71 -2.55 -2.23
C GLY A 143 -6.15 -3.04 -2.31
N LEU A 144 -6.35 -4.33 -2.58
CA LEU A 144 -7.66 -4.97 -2.58
C LEU A 144 -8.30 -4.99 -1.18
N ALA A 145 -7.52 -5.17 -0.11
CA ALA A 145 -8.02 -5.08 1.26
C ALA A 145 -8.55 -3.68 1.58
N PHE A 146 -7.82 -2.62 1.21
CA PHE A 146 -8.28 -1.23 1.35
C PHE A 146 -9.53 -0.94 0.52
N ALA A 147 -9.58 -1.41 -0.74
CA ALA A 147 -10.74 -1.29 -1.60
C ALA A 147 -11.97 -1.99 -0.99
N GLY A 148 -11.80 -3.21 -0.48
CA GLY A 148 -12.83 -3.97 0.21
C GLY A 148 -13.33 -3.27 1.48
N ALA A 149 -12.42 -2.73 2.29
CA ALA A 149 -12.75 -1.98 3.50
C ALA A 149 -13.60 -0.75 3.18
N ALA A 150 -13.18 0.06 2.20
CA ALA A 150 -13.92 1.23 1.74
C ALA A 150 -15.29 0.84 1.16
N ALA A 151 -15.36 -0.20 0.33
CA ALA A 151 -16.60 -0.65 -0.29
C ALA A 151 -17.63 -1.13 0.76
N LEU A 152 -17.20 -1.89 1.77
CA LEU A 152 -18.08 -2.35 2.84
C LEU A 152 -18.49 -1.21 3.78
N TYR A 153 -17.64 -0.21 3.99
CA TYR A 153 -17.99 1.00 4.73
C TYR A 153 -19.07 1.81 4.00
N LEU A 154 -18.90 2.02 2.69
CA LEU A 154 -19.85 2.73 1.82
C LEU A 154 -21.22 2.05 1.78
N ARG A 155 -21.28 0.72 1.76
CA ARG A 155 -22.54 -0.05 1.77
C ARG A 155 -23.35 0.14 3.05
N ARG A 156 -22.69 0.45 4.16
CA ARG A 156 -23.30 0.64 5.48
C ARG A 156 -23.59 2.11 5.82
N SER A 157 -23.23 3.04 4.94
CA SER A 157 -23.33 4.47 5.19
C SER A 157 -24.53 5.08 4.48
N ASP A 158 -25.31 5.88 5.19
CA ASP A 158 -26.47 6.59 4.61
C ASP A 158 -26.05 7.63 3.55
N ASP A 159 -24.86 8.23 3.69
CA ASP A 159 -24.30 9.22 2.76
C ASP A 159 -23.44 8.59 1.64
N ARG A 160 -23.87 7.43 1.12
CA ARG A 160 -23.09 6.62 0.17
C ARG A 160 -22.64 7.40 -1.06
N ARG A 161 -23.50 8.23 -1.66
CA ARG A 161 -23.17 8.99 -2.89
C ARG A 161 -22.01 9.96 -2.65
N THR A 162 -22.07 10.73 -1.57
CA THR A 162 -21.02 11.68 -1.21
C THR A 162 -19.72 10.94 -0.94
N LEU A 163 -19.75 9.92 -0.09
CA LEU A 163 -18.55 9.16 0.26
C LEU A 163 -17.94 8.44 -0.95
N THR A 164 -18.75 7.96 -1.89
CA THR A 164 -18.26 7.37 -3.15
C THR A 164 -17.46 8.38 -3.96
N ARG A 165 -17.89 9.65 -4.01
CA ARG A 165 -17.12 10.72 -4.66
C ARG A 165 -15.78 10.95 -3.98
N TYR A 166 -15.74 11.01 -2.64
CA TYR A 166 -14.47 11.15 -1.91
C TYR A 166 -13.52 9.98 -2.16
N GLY A 167 -14.04 8.75 -2.18
CA GLY A 167 -13.26 7.56 -2.51
C GLY A 167 -12.71 7.61 -3.94
N ALA A 168 -13.56 8.01 -4.90
CA ALA A 168 -13.15 8.18 -6.29
C ALA A 168 -12.11 9.30 -6.47
N VAL A 169 -12.27 10.43 -5.78
CA VAL A 169 -11.29 11.52 -5.77
C VAL A 169 -9.95 11.05 -5.21
N GLY A 170 -9.97 10.32 -4.08
CA GLY A 170 -8.75 9.74 -3.52
C GLY A 170 -8.06 8.76 -4.48
N ALA A 171 -8.84 7.87 -5.09
CA ALA A 171 -8.37 6.89 -6.07
C ALA A 171 -7.78 7.53 -7.33
N LEU A 172 -8.51 8.45 -7.96
CA LEU A 172 -8.08 9.14 -9.19
C LEU A 172 -6.91 10.08 -8.91
N GLY A 173 -6.93 10.79 -7.78
CA GLY A 173 -5.82 11.65 -7.36
C GLY A 173 -4.54 10.85 -7.13
N ALA A 174 -4.63 9.71 -6.45
CA ALA A 174 -3.51 8.78 -6.29
C ALA A 174 -2.99 8.27 -7.65
N LEU A 175 -3.88 7.85 -8.55
CA LEU A 175 -3.50 7.37 -9.88
C LEU A 175 -2.77 8.46 -10.67
N ALA A 176 -3.32 9.67 -10.71
CA ALA A 176 -2.74 10.80 -11.42
C ALA A 176 -1.36 11.16 -10.88
N LEU A 177 -1.21 11.19 -9.54
CA LEU A 177 0.09 11.42 -8.90
C LEU A 177 1.10 10.31 -9.22
N SER A 178 0.67 9.05 -9.21
CA SER A 178 1.54 7.92 -9.57
C SER A 178 1.98 7.95 -11.04
N ILE A 179 1.07 8.28 -11.96
CA ILE A 179 1.41 8.43 -13.38
C ILE A 179 2.35 9.62 -13.58
N ALA A 180 2.09 10.74 -12.92
CA ALA A 180 2.97 11.91 -12.98
C ALA A 180 4.37 11.59 -12.45
N ALA A 181 4.48 10.88 -11.32
CA ALA A 181 5.77 10.45 -10.77
C ALA A 181 6.52 9.50 -11.72
N LEU A 182 5.81 8.55 -12.35
CA LEU A 182 6.40 7.67 -13.36
C LEU A 182 6.90 8.46 -14.57
N ALA A 183 6.11 9.42 -15.08
CA ALA A 183 6.45 10.24 -16.23
C ALA A 183 7.64 11.18 -15.97
N THR A 184 7.86 11.60 -14.72
CA THR A 184 9.01 12.43 -14.32
C THR A 184 10.24 11.63 -13.89
N GLY A 185 10.19 10.29 -13.95
CA GLY A 185 11.31 9.42 -13.57
C GLY A 185 11.50 9.26 -12.06
N LEU A 186 10.50 9.61 -11.26
CA LEU A 186 10.46 9.42 -9.81
C LEU A 186 9.81 8.09 -9.40
N GLY A 187 9.27 7.33 -10.36
CA GLY A 187 8.48 6.12 -10.15
C GLY A 187 9.12 4.84 -10.68
#